data_AF-A0A3Q2Y2M7-F1
#
_entry.id   AF-A0A3Q2Y2M7-F1
#
_cell.length_a   1.000
_cell.length_b   1.000
_cell.length_c   1.000
_cell.angle_alpha   90.00
_cell.angle_beta   90.00
_cell.angle_gamma   90.00
#
_symmetry.space_group_name_H-M   'P 1'
#
loop_
_entity.id
_entity.type
_entity.pdbx_description
1 polymer ?
#
loop_
_entity_poly.entity_id
_entity_poly.type
_entity_poly.pdbx_seq_one_letter_code
_entity_poly.pdbx_strand_id
1 'polypeptide(L)'
;MSFSVNKRGKVTPKKNWLICLVYLSSEDVISMADSSITLEDIEGELFKIERLRNVLVRRESELRYMMEDFQLCNEITRLKRELQKLVSVPDRDKSKEDRTREEELLRQISKLVETRDFLVDDVEFERLREREEDREMAAFLQPKLHNTPGTKGELLVPLSFVMSKATRTPAPFISKTGLTLLKDCCGVTCAIM
;
A
#
# COMPACT_ATOMS: atom_id res chain seq x y z
N MET A 1 -14.32 54.68 4.61
CA MET A 1 -13.76 55.98 5.04
C MET A 1 -14.89 56.99 5.14
N SER A 2 -15.35 57.29 6.35
CA SER A 2 -16.48 58.20 6.54
C SER A 2 -15.96 59.61 6.84
N PHE A 3 -16.04 60.50 5.86
CA PHE A 3 -15.73 61.92 6.02
C PHE A 3 -16.98 62.68 6.46
N SER A 4 -16.87 63.51 7.50
CA SER A 4 -17.92 64.44 7.89
C SER A 4 -17.50 65.85 7.49
N VAL A 5 -18.28 66.49 6.63
CA VAL A 5 -18.00 67.86 6.13
C VAL A 5 -18.75 68.86 7.02
N ASN A 6 -18.05 69.86 7.56
CA ASN A 6 -18.70 70.99 8.23
C ASN A 6 -18.98 72.11 7.22
N LYS A 7 -20.00 72.96 7.48
CA LYS A 7 -20.59 74.01 6.61
C LYS A 7 -19.64 75.11 6.08
N ARG A 8 -18.32 74.98 6.27
CA ARG A 8 -17.29 75.86 5.70
C ARG A 8 -16.25 75.12 4.84
N GLY A 9 -16.57 73.92 4.36
CA GLY A 9 -15.84 73.25 3.27
C GLY A 9 -14.39 72.83 3.56
N LYS A 10 -13.91 72.93 4.81
CA LYS A 10 -12.59 72.43 5.20
C LYS A 10 -12.69 70.98 5.67
N VAL A 11 -12.00 70.08 4.97
CA VAL A 11 -11.84 68.67 5.35
C VAL A 11 -10.66 68.58 6.31
N THR A 12 -10.91 68.33 7.60
CA THR A 12 -9.87 68.07 8.59
C THR A 12 -9.78 66.58 8.87
N PRO A 13 -8.58 65.95 8.83
CA PRO A 13 -8.44 64.55 9.20
C PRO A 13 -8.70 64.38 10.70
N LYS A 14 -9.64 63.50 11.08
CA LYS A 14 -9.81 63.07 12.47
C LYS A 14 -8.53 62.37 12.90
N LYS A 15 -7.75 63.02 13.77
CA LYS A 15 -6.55 62.46 14.39
C LYS A 15 -6.97 61.32 15.32
N ASN A 16 -6.86 60.07 14.86
CA ASN A 16 -7.00 58.89 15.70
C ASN A 16 -5.94 57.82 15.37
N TRP A 17 -4.77 58.25 14.91
CA TRP A 17 -3.61 57.39 14.67
C TRP A 17 -3.03 56.75 15.94
N LEU A 18 -3.22 57.36 17.12
CA LEU A 18 -2.77 56.78 18.38
C LEU A 18 -3.48 55.47 18.73
N ILE A 19 -4.76 55.31 18.34
CA ILE A 19 -5.53 54.09 18.62
C ILE A 19 -5.11 52.95 17.69
N CYS A 20 -4.61 53.25 16.49
CA CYS A 20 -4.11 52.23 15.57
C CYS A 20 -2.70 51.73 15.94
N LEU A 21 -1.87 52.57 16.56
CA LEU A 21 -0.52 52.19 17.03
C LEU A 21 -0.56 51.35 18.31
N VAL A 22 -1.54 51.58 19.20
CA VAL A 22 -1.69 50.79 20.44
C VAL A 22 -2.31 49.41 20.18
N TYR A 23 -3.11 49.25 19.12
CA TYR A 23 -3.81 48.00 18.82
C TYR A 23 -3.05 47.04 17.88
N LEU A 24 -1.87 47.43 17.38
CA LEU A 24 -1.04 46.59 16.51
C LEU A 24 0.17 45.94 17.20
N SER A 25 0.22 46.00 18.54
CA SER A 25 1.41 45.59 19.30
C SER A 25 1.15 44.44 20.29
N SER A 26 0.08 43.65 20.15
CA SER A 26 -0.12 42.50 21.07
C SER A 26 -0.71 41.21 20.52
N GLU A 27 -1.02 41.05 19.25
CA GLU A 27 -1.25 39.69 18.71
C GLU A 27 -0.91 39.67 17.22
N ASP A 28 -0.23 38.61 16.78
CA ASP A 28 0.22 38.30 15.42
C ASP A 28 1.48 39.01 14.88
N VAL A 29 2.55 39.02 15.68
CA VAL A 29 3.86 38.72 15.08
C VAL A 29 3.86 37.21 14.83
N ILE A 30 3.70 36.78 13.58
CA ILE A 30 4.08 35.42 13.19
C ILE A 30 5.58 35.33 13.43
N SER A 31 5.95 34.82 14.60
CA SER A 31 7.31 34.46 14.93
C SER A 31 7.71 33.34 13.98
N MET A 32 8.52 33.66 12.97
CA MET A 32 9.23 32.67 12.15
C MET A 32 10.35 31.97 12.95
N ALA A 33 10.34 32.07 14.28
CA ALA A 33 11.38 31.53 15.15
C ALA A 33 11.10 30.11 15.65
N ASP A 34 9.99 29.48 15.28
CA ASP A 34 9.82 28.03 15.45
C ASP A 34 9.90 27.33 14.09
N SER A 35 11.10 26.89 13.75
CA SER A 35 11.38 25.57 13.19
C SER A 35 12.88 25.43 13.00
N SER A 36 13.65 25.40 14.10
CA SER A 36 14.97 24.78 14.04
C SER A 36 14.74 23.29 13.83
N ILE A 37 14.51 22.88 12.59
CA ILE A 37 14.51 21.46 12.22
C ILE A 37 15.85 20.94 12.69
N THR A 38 15.85 20.07 13.69
CA THR A 38 17.10 19.56 14.23
C THR A 38 17.59 18.43 13.34
N LEU A 39 18.86 18.07 13.47
CA LEU A 39 19.41 16.92 12.73
C LEU A 39 18.63 15.65 13.08
N GLU A 40 18.22 15.51 14.33
CA GLU A 40 17.43 14.39 14.85
C GLU A 40 16.03 14.34 14.23
N ASP A 41 15.40 15.49 13.96
CA ASP A 41 14.11 15.55 13.26
C ASP A 41 14.24 15.05 11.81
N ILE A 42 15.31 15.46 11.11
CA ILE A 42 15.60 15.00 9.74
C ILE A 42 15.88 13.50 9.72
N GLU A 43 16.71 13.00 10.63
CA GLU A 43 17.01 11.57 10.77
C GLU A 43 15.76 10.75 11.09
N GLY A 44 14.88 11.27 11.96
CA GLY A 44 13.60 10.66 12.27
C GLY A 44 12.67 10.55 11.06
N GLU A 45 12.56 11.60 10.25
CA GLU A 45 11.78 11.57 9.01
C GLU A 45 12.38 10.63 7.96
N LEU A 46 13.71 10.57 7.82
CA LEU A 46 14.38 9.63 6.92
C LEU A 46 14.06 8.18 7.27
N PHE A 47 14.07 7.83 8.56
CA PHE A 47 13.71 6.49 9.02
C PHE A 47 12.24 6.14 8.70
N LYS A 48 11.32 7.11 8.83
CA LYS A 48 9.92 6.94 8.43
C LYS A 48 9.80 6.70 6.92
N ILE A 49 10.51 7.47 6.11
CA ILE A 49 10.53 7.34 4.65
C ILE A 49 11.07 5.96 4.25
N GLU A 50 12.18 5.52 4.83
CA GLU A 50 12.77 4.21 4.56
C GLU A 50 11.81 3.07 4.91
N ARG A 51 11.16 3.15 6.07
CA ARG A 51 10.14 2.18 6.46
C ARG A 51 8.97 2.14 5.47
N LEU A 52 8.47 3.30 5.06
CA LEU A 52 7.39 3.39 4.07
C LEU A 52 7.82 2.81 2.72
N ARG A 53 9.04 3.11 2.27
CA ARG A 53 9.62 2.53 1.04
C ARG A 53 9.60 1.00 1.12
N ASN A 54 10.06 0.42 2.21
CA ASN A 54 10.11 -1.04 2.37
C ASN A 54 8.70 -1.66 2.29
N VAL A 55 7.70 -1.06 2.95
CA VAL A 55 6.31 -1.50 2.85
C VAL A 55 5.78 -1.42 1.43
N LEU A 56 6.06 -0.32 0.72
CA LEU A 56 5.60 -0.13 -0.65
C LEU A 56 6.24 -1.12 -1.62
N VAL A 57 7.54 -1.41 -1.48
CA VAL A 57 8.24 -2.38 -2.34
C VAL A 57 7.69 -3.79 -2.15
N ARG A 58 7.42 -4.21 -0.90
CA ARG A 58 6.75 -5.51 -0.63
C ARG A 58 5.38 -5.57 -1.28
N ARG A 59 4.59 -4.50 -1.14
CA ARG A 59 3.25 -4.40 -1.75
C ARG A 59 3.30 -4.40 -3.28
N GLU A 60 4.31 -3.78 -3.88
CA GLU A 60 4.52 -3.81 -5.33
C GLU A 60 4.79 -5.24 -5.80
N SER A 61 5.65 -5.99 -5.11
CA SER A 61 5.91 -7.39 -5.42
C SER A 61 4.64 -8.24 -5.30
N GLU A 62 3.84 -8.09 -4.24
CA GLU A 62 2.53 -8.76 -4.12
C GLU A 62 1.63 -8.48 -5.33
N LEU A 63 1.56 -7.21 -5.76
CA LEU A 63 0.77 -6.80 -6.91
C LEU A 63 1.28 -7.41 -8.21
N ARG A 64 2.60 -7.54 -8.37
CA ARG A 64 3.23 -8.19 -9.52
C ARG A 64 2.84 -9.67 -9.60
N TYR A 65 2.94 -10.40 -8.49
CA TYR A 65 2.51 -11.80 -8.41
C TYR A 65 1.02 -11.97 -8.75
N MET A 66 0.15 -11.10 -8.23
CA MET A 66 -1.29 -11.14 -8.57
C MET A 66 -1.54 -10.87 -10.06
N MET A 67 -0.78 -9.98 -10.67
CA MET A 67 -0.90 -9.69 -12.10
C MET A 67 -0.45 -10.89 -12.95
N GLU A 68 0.63 -11.57 -12.57
CA GLU A 68 1.12 -12.77 -13.24
C GLU A 68 0.12 -13.93 -13.11
N ASP A 69 -0.41 -14.18 -11.90
CA ASP A 69 -1.46 -15.19 -11.68
C ASP A 69 -2.72 -14.88 -12.52
N PHE A 70 -3.12 -13.62 -12.58
CA PHE A 70 -4.24 -13.18 -13.41
C PHE A 70 -4.00 -13.47 -14.91
N GLN A 71 -2.78 -13.24 -15.42
CA GLN A 71 -2.43 -13.53 -16.81
C GLN A 71 -2.46 -15.04 -17.09
N LEU A 72 -1.90 -15.86 -16.20
CA LEU A 72 -1.94 -17.32 -16.30
C LEU A 72 -3.39 -17.82 -16.28
N CYS A 73 -4.22 -17.32 -15.37
CA CYS A 73 -5.62 -17.69 -15.27
C CYS A 73 -6.41 -17.33 -16.53
N ASN A 74 -6.17 -16.15 -17.10
CA ASN A 74 -6.83 -15.75 -18.35
C ASN A 74 -6.49 -16.67 -19.51
N GLU A 75 -5.22 -17.04 -19.65
CA GLU A 75 -4.77 -17.92 -20.72
C GLU A 75 -5.28 -19.35 -20.54
N ILE A 76 -5.22 -19.89 -19.31
CA ILE A 76 -5.84 -21.18 -18.98
C ILE A 76 -7.32 -21.18 -19.33
N THR A 77 -8.04 -20.10 -18.99
CA THR A 77 -9.48 -19.99 -19.27
C THR A 77 -9.74 -19.92 -20.78
N ARG A 78 -8.91 -19.20 -21.54
CA ARG A 78 -8.99 -19.15 -23.01
C ARG A 78 -8.81 -20.55 -23.62
N LEU A 79 -7.77 -21.27 -23.22
CA LEU A 79 -7.48 -22.62 -23.71
C LEU A 79 -8.56 -23.62 -23.30
N LYS A 80 -9.05 -23.56 -22.05
CA LYS A 80 -10.16 -24.41 -21.58
C LYS A 80 -11.44 -24.19 -22.40
N ARG A 81 -11.76 -22.95 -22.76
CA ARG A 81 -12.91 -22.65 -23.64
C ARG A 81 -12.74 -23.24 -25.05
N GLU A 82 -11.53 -23.27 -25.57
CA GLU A 82 -11.24 -23.90 -26.86
C GLU A 82 -11.38 -25.43 -26.76
N LEU A 83 -10.78 -26.03 -25.74
CA LEU A 83 -10.86 -27.47 -25.48
C LEU A 83 -12.30 -27.94 -25.27
N GLN A 84 -13.12 -27.17 -24.54
CA GLN A 84 -14.52 -27.52 -24.28
C GLN A 84 -15.34 -27.62 -25.57
N LYS A 85 -15.01 -26.87 -26.62
CA LYS A 85 -15.68 -26.98 -27.93
C LYS A 85 -15.41 -28.34 -28.57
N LEU A 86 -14.16 -28.81 -28.52
CA LEU A 86 -13.77 -30.12 -29.08
C LEU A 86 -14.36 -31.27 -28.25
N VAL A 87 -14.26 -31.18 -26.92
CA VAL A 87 -14.76 -32.20 -25.99
C VAL A 87 -16.29 -32.34 -26.05
N SER A 88 -17.01 -31.30 -26.47
CA SER A 88 -18.47 -31.37 -26.65
C SER A 88 -18.90 -32.26 -27.83
N VAL A 89 -17.99 -32.57 -28.76
CA VAL A 89 -18.23 -33.50 -29.87
C VAL A 89 -18.04 -34.94 -29.39
N PRO A 90 -18.96 -35.88 -29.65
CA PRO A 90 -18.78 -37.29 -29.30
C PRO A 90 -17.54 -37.89 -29.98
N ASP A 91 -16.81 -38.78 -29.29
CA ASP A 91 -15.55 -39.34 -29.81
C ASP A 91 -15.67 -40.10 -31.14
N ARG A 92 -16.88 -40.59 -31.46
CA ARG A 92 -17.21 -41.27 -32.72
C ARG A 92 -17.19 -40.31 -33.92
N ASP A 93 -17.49 -39.05 -33.67
CA ASP A 93 -17.63 -38.00 -34.68
C ASP A 93 -16.40 -37.08 -34.74
N LYS A 94 -15.40 -37.32 -33.88
CA LYS A 94 -14.13 -36.58 -33.88
C LYS A 94 -13.21 -37.04 -35.01
N SER A 95 -12.64 -36.08 -35.73
CA SER A 95 -11.55 -36.33 -36.67
C SER A 95 -10.25 -36.67 -35.92
N LYS A 96 -9.22 -37.14 -36.64
CA LYS A 96 -7.90 -37.37 -36.04
C LYS A 96 -7.27 -36.04 -35.61
N GLU A 97 -7.51 -35.00 -36.39
CA GLU A 97 -7.05 -33.64 -36.17
C GLU A 97 -7.68 -33.02 -34.91
N ASP A 98 -8.95 -33.32 -34.63
CA ASP A 98 -9.60 -32.88 -33.40
C ASP A 98 -8.94 -33.51 -32.17
N ARG A 99 -8.64 -34.82 -32.23
CA ARG A 99 -7.97 -35.55 -31.14
C ARG A 99 -6.57 -35.01 -30.88
N THR A 100 -5.78 -34.78 -31.91
CA THR A 100 -4.43 -34.21 -31.74
C THR A 100 -4.49 -32.78 -31.20
N ARG A 101 -5.49 -31.99 -31.60
CA ARG A 101 -5.69 -30.64 -31.06
C ARG A 101 -6.13 -30.66 -29.60
N GLU A 102 -6.98 -31.60 -29.20
CA GLU A 102 -7.35 -31.81 -27.78
C GLU A 102 -6.12 -32.13 -26.93
N GLU A 103 -5.27 -33.06 -27.38
CA GLU A 103 -4.03 -33.42 -26.69
C GLU A 103 -3.07 -32.23 -26.54
N GLU A 104 -2.91 -31.43 -27.60
CA GLU A 104 -2.05 -30.24 -27.54
C GLU A 104 -2.60 -29.16 -26.61
N LEU A 105 -3.92 -28.91 -26.64
CA LEU A 105 -4.55 -27.97 -25.70
C LEU A 105 -4.40 -28.43 -24.25
N LEU A 106 -4.59 -29.73 -23.98
CA LEU A 106 -4.37 -30.30 -22.65
C LEU A 106 -2.92 -30.13 -22.19
N ARG A 107 -1.95 -30.39 -23.07
CA ARG A 107 -0.53 -30.21 -22.77
C ARG A 107 -0.19 -28.76 -22.45
N GLN A 108 -0.73 -27.81 -23.22
CA GLN A 108 -0.53 -26.38 -22.97
C GLN A 108 -1.16 -25.94 -21.64
N ILE A 109 -2.37 -26.40 -21.34
CA ILE A 109 -3.04 -26.11 -20.06
C ILE A 109 -2.22 -26.68 -18.89
N SER A 110 -1.73 -27.92 -18.98
CA SER A 110 -0.88 -28.53 -17.94
C SER A 110 0.35 -27.66 -17.66
N LYS A 111 1.05 -27.25 -18.72
CA LYS A 111 2.23 -26.40 -18.58
C LYS A 111 1.93 -25.07 -17.90
N LEU A 112 0.79 -24.43 -18.20
CA LEU A 112 0.41 -23.18 -17.53
C LEU A 112 0.03 -23.38 -16.07
N VAL A 113 -0.60 -24.51 -15.74
CA VAL A 113 -0.90 -24.89 -14.35
C VAL A 113 0.39 -25.13 -13.58
N GLU A 114 1.36 -25.86 -14.16
CA GLU A 114 2.69 -26.05 -13.57
C GLU A 114 3.40 -24.71 -13.32
N THR A 115 3.39 -23.79 -14.29
CA THR A 115 3.93 -22.44 -14.11
C THR A 115 3.26 -21.69 -12.96
N ARG A 116 1.94 -21.82 -12.81
CA ARG A 116 1.21 -21.20 -11.71
C ARG A 116 1.57 -21.84 -10.37
N ASP A 117 1.79 -23.14 -10.33
CA ASP A 117 2.21 -23.83 -9.11
C ASP A 117 3.61 -23.35 -8.68
N PHE A 118 4.55 -23.15 -9.61
CA PHE A 118 5.84 -22.51 -9.32
C PHE A 118 5.68 -21.08 -8.78
N LEU A 119 4.74 -20.31 -9.32
CA LEU A 119 4.45 -18.94 -8.83
C LEU A 119 4.00 -18.95 -7.35
N VAL A 120 3.22 -19.96 -6.95
CA VAL A 120 2.76 -20.11 -5.55
C VAL A 120 3.94 -20.42 -4.64
N ASP A 121 4.84 -21.31 -5.06
CA ASP A 121 6.06 -21.65 -4.31
C ASP A 121 6.96 -20.41 -4.15
N ASP A 122 7.16 -19.63 -5.21
CA ASP A 122 7.94 -18.40 -5.18
C ASP A 122 7.36 -17.36 -4.21
N VAL A 123 6.04 -17.18 -4.20
CA VAL A 123 5.37 -16.28 -3.26
C VAL A 123 5.57 -16.73 -1.81
N GLU A 124 5.47 -18.02 -1.52
CA GLU A 124 5.69 -18.50 -0.15
C GLU A 124 7.16 -18.37 0.27
N PHE A 125 8.09 -18.58 -0.66
CA PHE A 125 9.52 -18.35 -0.41
C PHE A 125 9.80 -16.88 -0.06
N GLU A 126 9.24 -15.93 -0.81
CA GLU A 126 9.43 -14.51 -0.52
C GLU A 126 8.83 -14.13 0.84
N ARG A 127 7.67 -14.70 1.21
CA ARG A 127 7.07 -14.48 2.54
C ARG A 127 7.91 -15.06 3.67
N LEU A 128 8.59 -16.17 3.47
CA LEU A 128 9.51 -16.71 4.46
C LEU A 128 10.72 -15.80 4.65
N ARG A 129 11.28 -15.31 3.53
CA ARG A 129 12.40 -14.37 3.54
C ARG A 129 12.05 -13.07 4.27
N GLU A 130 10.93 -12.43 3.95
CA GLU A 130 10.49 -11.20 4.60
C GLU A 130 10.32 -11.36 6.12
N ARG A 131 9.78 -12.50 6.57
CA ARG A 131 9.64 -12.80 8.00
C ARG A 131 10.99 -12.92 8.70
N GLU A 132 12.00 -13.48 8.03
CA GLU A 132 13.34 -13.60 8.59
C GLU A 132 14.03 -12.24 8.67
N GLU A 133 13.93 -11.42 7.62
CA GLU A 133 14.44 -10.04 7.63
C GLU A 133 13.80 -9.21 8.78
N ASP A 134 12.49 -9.36 8.99
CA ASP A 134 11.79 -8.68 10.09
C ASP A 134 12.23 -9.19 11.48
N ARG A 135 12.55 -10.49 11.61
CA ARG A 135 13.09 -11.07 12.86
C ARG A 135 14.49 -10.56 13.14
N GLU A 136 15.37 -10.55 12.15
CA GLU A 136 16.74 -10.04 12.28
C GLU A 136 16.74 -8.56 12.66
N MET A 137 15.89 -7.74 12.00
CA MET A 137 15.74 -6.34 12.36
C MET A 137 15.24 -6.14 13.79
N ALA A 138 14.24 -6.91 14.23
CA ALA A 138 13.76 -6.85 15.61
C ALA A 138 14.84 -7.29 16.61
N ALA A 139 15.58 -8.37 16.30
CA ALA A 139 16.66 -8.89 17.12
C ALA A 139 17.85 -7.94 17.21
N PHE A 140 18.15 -7.14 16.17
CA PHE A 140 19.21 -6.13 16.21
C PHE A 140 18.85 -4.93 17.11
N LEU A 141 17.56 -4.59 17.20
CA LEU A 141 17.07 -3.48 18.03
C LEU A 141 16.93 -3.84 19.52
N GLN A 142 16.69 -5.11 19.86
CA GLN A 142 16.53 -5.60 21.23
C GLN A 142 17.78 -5.41 22.15
N PRO A 143 19.04 -5.61 21.68
CA PRO A 143 20.24 -5.41 22.48
C PRO A 143 20.52 -3.97 22.88
N LYS A 144 19.97 -2.98 22.15
CA LYS A 144 20.26 -1.56 22.41
C LYS A 144 19.41 -0.93 23.51
N LEU A 145 18.43 -1.65 24.07
CA LEU A 145 17.55 -1.15 25.13
C LEU A 145 17.95 -1.59 26.55
N HIS A 146 18.89 -2.53 26.73
CA HIS A 146 19.22 -3.07 28.06
C HIS A 146 20.59 -2.68 28.63
N ASN A 147 21.38 -1.84 27.96
CA ASN A 147 22.73 -1.45 28.40
C ASN A 147 22.90 0.03 28.80
N THR A 148 21.87 0.71 29.32
CA THR A 148 22.03 2.02 29.98
C THR A 148 21.64 1.95 31.46
N PRO A 149 22.60 1.97 32.42
CA PRO A 149 22.29 2.16 33.83
C PRO A 149 22.27 3.66 34.16
N GLY A 150 21.11 4.18 34.57
CA GLY A 150 20.90 5.51 35.17
C GLY A 150 20.61 6.62 34.14
N THR A 151 19.43 7.23 34.11
CA THR A 151 19.07 8.37 34.95
C THR A 151 17.55 8.59 34.90
N LYS A 152 16.93 8.87 36.05
CA LYS A 152 15.50 9.20 36.16
C LYS A 152 15.24 10.62 35.62
N GLY A 153 14.25 10.78 34.73
CA GLY A 153 13.71 12.07 34.30
C GLY A 153 12.64 11.87 33.24
N GLU A 154 11.42 12.32 33.53
CA GLU A 154 10.22 12.21 32.70
C GLU A 154 10.35 12.89 31.32
N LEU A 155 10.09 12.15 30.24
CA LEU A 155 9.09 12.55 29.24
C LEU A 155 8.66 11.32 28.42
N LEU A 156 7.36 11.07 28.42
CA LEU A 156 6.71 10.01 27.66
C LEU A 156 6.80 10.31 26.16
N VAL A 157 7.32 9.34 25.40
CA VAL A 157 6.49 8.71 24.36
C VAL A 157 6.74 7.20 24.48
N PRO A 158 5.73 6.40 24.87
CA PRO A 158 5.82 4.97 24.59
C PRO A 158 5.88 4.87 23.07
N LEU A 159 7.01 4.42 22.51
CA LEU A 159 6.92 3.69 21.25
C LEU A 159 6.03 2.52 21.62
N SER A 160 4.73 2.68 21.36
CA SER A 160 3.80 1.59 21.41
C SER A 160 4.36 0.59 20.42
N PHE A 161 5.09 -0.36 20.95
CA PHE A 161 5.11 -1.74 20.56
C PHE A 161 3.65 -2.17 20.50
N VAL A 162 2.96 -1.73 19.46
CA VAL A 162 1.80 -2.45 18.99
C VAL A 162 2.42 -3.61 18.23
N MET A 163 2.86 -4.62 18.98
CA MET A 163 2.43 -5.97 18.61
C MET A 163 0.91 -5.92 18.63
N SER A 164 0.34 -5.41 17.53
CA SER A 164 -1.01 -5.75 17.19
C SER A 164 -0.97 -7.25 17.08
N LYS A 165 -1.72 -7.89 17.94
CA LYS A 165 -2.23 -9.24 17.73
C LYS A 165 -2.72 -9.33 16.29
N ALA A 166 -1.83 -9.74 15.39
CA ALA A 166 -2.12 -10.06 14.00
C ALA A 166 -1.97 -11.57 13.84
N THR A 167 -2.62 -12.33 14.72
CA THR A 167 -3.34 -13.51 14.24
C THR A 167 -4.49 -12.96 13.41
N ARG A 168 -4.21 -12.76 12.14
CA ARG A 168 -5.09 -12.87 10.97
C ARG A 168 -4.26 -12.33 9.82
N THR A 169 -3.72 -13.24 9.03
CA THR A 169 -3.62 -13.08 7.59
C THR A 169 -4.75 -12.14 7.15
N PRO A 170 -4.47 -10.96 6.58
CA PRO A 170 -5.54 -10.23 5.94
C PRO A 170 -5.98 -11.14 4.80
N ALA A 171 -7.20 -11.67 4.91
CA ALA A 171 -7.90 -12.15 3.73
C ALA A 171 -7.73 -11.06 2.68
N PRO A 172 -7.40 -11.41 1.43
CA PRO A 172 -7.00 -10.45 0.42
C PRO A 172 -8.06 -9.35 0.41
N PHE A 173 -7.65 -8.13 0.76
CA PHE A 173 -8.57 -7.00 0.81
C PHE A 173 -8.82 -6.58 -0.63
N ILE A 174 -9.63 -7.37 -1.31
CA ILE A 174 -10.01 -7.13 -2.69
C ILE A 174 -11.01 -5.97 -2.63
N SER A 175 -10.62 -4.83 -3.18
CA SER A 175 -11.54 -3.71 -3.38
C SER A 175 -12.75 -4.18 -4.20
N LYS A 176 -13.92 -3.53 -4.06
CA LYS A 176 -15.14 -3.94 -4.80
C LYS A 176 -14.90 -4.06 -6.31
N THR A 177 -13.96 -3.27 -6.84
CA THR A 177 -13.50 -3.31 -8.24
C THR A 177 -12.59 -4.50 -8.56
N GLY A 178 -11.71 -4.91 -7.63
CA GLY A 178 -10.91 -6.12 -7.79
C GLY A 178 -11.76 -7.40 -7.72
N LEU A 179 -12.86 -7.38 -6.95
CA LEU A 179 -13.72 -8.55 -6.75
C LEU A 179 -14.56 -8.83 -8.00
N THR A 180 -14.94 -7.79 -8.73
CA THR A 180 -15.63 -7.92 -10.03
C THR A 180 -14.71 -8.48 -11.11
N LEU A 181 -13.43 -8.11 -11.14
CA LEU A 181 -12.47 -8.62 -12.12
C LEU A 181 -12.08 -10.08 -11.83
N LEU A 182 -11.94 -10.45 -10.55
CA LEU A 182 -11.64 -11.84 -10.16
C LEU A 182 -12.81 -12.80 -10.43
N LYS A 183 -14.05 -12.28 -10.33
CA LYS A 183 -15.29 -13.04 -10.60
C LYS A 183 -15.39 -13.52 -12.04
N ASP A 184 -14.79 -12.79 -12.98
CA ASP A 184 -14.78 -13.13 -14.41
C ASP A 184 -13.69 -14.16 -14.77
N CYS A 185 -12.67 -14.34 -13.92
CA CYS A 185 -11.65 -15.39 -14.06
C CYS A 185 -12.05 -16.71 -13.36
N CYS A 186 -12.83 -16.64 -12.27
CA CYS A 186 -13.24 -17.80 -11.45
C CYS A 186 -14.69 -18.28 -11.71
N GLY A 187 -15.21 -18.08 -12.92
CA GLY A 187 -16.54 -18.55 -13.31
C GLY A 187 -16.66 -20.08 -13.24
N VAL A 188 -17.45 -20.54 -12.26
CA VAL A 188 -17.76 -21.94 -11.89
C VAL A 188 -16.66 -22.63 -11.06
N THR A 189 -16.82 -22.54 -9.73
CA THR A 189 -16.18 -23.39 -8.70
C THR A 189 -14.64 -23.47 -8.75
N CYS A 190 -13.94 -22.34 -8.70
CA CYS A 190 -12.58 -22.34 -8.13
C CYS A 190 -12.70 -21.99 -6.65
N ALA A 191 -13.12 -22.98 -5.84
CA ALA A 191 -13.00 -22.88 -4.39
C ALA A 191 -11.53 -23.14 -4.04
N ILE A 192 -10.87 -22.09 -3.57
CA ILE A 192 -9.57 -22.16 -2.90
C ILE A 192 -9.72 -23.12 -1.71
N MET A 193 -9.11 -24.30 -1.81
CA MET A 193 -8.62 -25.07 -0.66
C MET A 193 -7.10 -24.96 -0.66
#